data_AF-A0A4Q3A5V9-F1
#
_entry.id   AF-A0A4Q3A5V9-F1
#
_cell.length_a   1.000
_cell.length_b   1.000
_cell.length_c   1.000
_cell.angle_alpha   90.00
_cell.angle_beta   90.00
_cell.angle_gamma   90.00
#
_symmetry.space_group_name_H-M   'P 1'
#
loop_
_entity.id
_entity.type
_entity.pdbx_description
1 polymer ?
#
loop_
_entity_poly.entity_id
_entity_poly.type
_entity_poly.pdbx_seq_one_letter_code
_entity_poly.pdbx_strand_id
1 'polypeptide(L)'
;MLPARRFMKVSPYKRLEKAVKRAYLKPLTLLRYGTLRPERAKLHGSDHWIYIDANDPCARKKVIEEPLRGKVSDNLIFWRDFAAHLHPDVVVDVGLNYGECMFGTDYETNAVLYGFEANPRLIPHLEKSRADHPAAERMIITNCLVSDAPAEDIPF
;
A
#
# COMPACT_ATOMS: atom_id res chain seq x y z
N MET A 1 17.42 12.64 -38.02
CA MET A 1 15.96 12.63 -38.27
C MET A 1 15.34 11.64 -37.29
N LEU A 2 14.65 12.08 -36.24
CA LEU A 2 13.99 11.20 -35.25
C LEU A 2 12.56 10.86 -35.72
N PRO A 3 12.07 9.62 -35.56
CA PRO A 3 10.74 9.26 -36.04
C PRO A 3 9.67 9.86 -35.12
N ALA A 4 8.65 10.47 -35.74
CA ALA A 4 7.52 11.07 -35.07
C ALA A 4 6.75 10.01 -34.25
N ARG A 5 6.55 10.28 -32.95
CA ARG A 5 5.71 9.46 -32.08
C ARG A 5 4.28 9.42 -32.62
N ARG A 6 3.85 8.24 -33.09
CA ARG A 6 2.49 7.98 -33.57
C ARG A 6 1.56 7.99 -32.35
N PHE A 7 0.83 9.09 -32.14
CA PHE A 7 -0.23 9.15 -31.12
C PHE A 7 -1.34 8.16 -31.47
N MET A 8 -1.38 7.02 -30.77
CA MET A 8 -2.51 6.08 -30.88
C MET A 8 -3.77 6.75 -30.32
N LYS A 9 -4.74 7.05 -31.19
CA LYS A 9 -6.08 7.49 -30.78
C LYS A 9 -6.74 6.37 -29.98
N VAL A 10 -6.90 6.57 -28.67
CA VAL A 10 -7.64 5.65 -27.80
C VAL A 10 -9.10 5.55 -28.27
N SER A 11 -9.54 4.33 -28.61
CA SER A 11 -10.89 4.03 -29.09
C SER A 11 -11.98 4.63 -28.17
N PRO A 12 -13.06 5.21 -28.74
CA PRO A 12 -14.21 5.72 -27.97
C PRO A 12 -14.78 4.68 -27.01
N TYR A 13 -14.78 3.40 -27.40
CA TYR A 13 -15.22 2.29 -26.56
C TYR A 13 -14.40 2.17 -25.27
N LYS A 14 -13.07 2.23 -25.37
CA LYS A 14 -12.17 2.20 -24.20
C LYS A 14 -12.37 3.42 -23.28
N ARG A 15 -12.76 4.56 -23.83
CA ARG A 15 -13.07 5.77 -23.03
C ARG A 15 -14.39 5.60 -22.27
N LEU A 16 -15.42 5.06 -22.92
CA LEU A 16 -16.71 4.77 -22.31
C LEU A 16 -16.56 3.71 -21.20
N GLU A 17 -15.87 2.61 -21.48
CA GLU A 17 -15.59 1.55 -20.51
C GLU A 17 -14.86 2.10 -19.27
N LYS A 18 -13.87 2.99 -19.46
CA LYS A 18 -13.16 3.65 -18.36
C LYS A 18 -14.06 4.61 -17.57
N ALA A 19 -14.99 5.29 -18.24
CA ALA A 19 -15.96 6.18 -17.59
C ALA A 19 -16.94 5.39 -16.73
N VAL A 20 -17.50 4.29 -17.26
CA VAL A 20 -18.36 3.36 -16.51
C VAL A 20 -17.60 2.77 -15.32
N LYS A 21 -16.36 2.32 -15.54
CA LYS A 21 -15.48 1.80 -14.48
C LYS A 21 -15.15 2.80 -13.38
N ARG A 22 -15.21 4.11 -13.67
CA ARG A 22 -15.04 5.18 -12.69
C ARG A 22 -16.34 5.57 -12.01
N ALA A 23 -17.47 5.45 -12.70
CA ALA A 23 -18.77 5.83 -12.19
C ALA A 23 -19.18 4.99 -10.97
N TYR A 24 -18.94 3.67 -10.99
CA TYR A 24 -19.29 2.81 -9.85
C TYR A 24 -18.32 2.92 -8.67
N LEU A 25 -17.09 3.43 -8.84
CA LEU A 25 -16.14 3.52 -7.73
C LEU A 25 -16.63 4.48 -6.66
N LYS A 26 -17.14 5.64 -7.03
CA LYS A 26 -17.62 6.66 -6.08
C LYS A 26 -18.65 6.11 -5.09
N PRO A 27 -19.76 5.47 -5.52
CA PRO A 27 -20.72 4.89 -4.59
C PRO A 27 -20.11 3.74 -3.77
N LEU A 28 -19.24 2.89 -4.34
CA LEU A 28 -18.56 1.84 -3.57
C LEU A 28 -17.62 2.41 -2.50
N THR A 29 -16.88 3.47 -2.82
CA THR A 29 -16.01 4.16 -1.85
C THR A 29 -16.84 4.78 -0.73
N LEU A 30 -17.94 5.46 -1.04
CA LEU A 30 -18.86 5.99 -0.03
C LEU A 30 -19.46 4.89 0.84
N LEU A 31 -19.92 3.80 0.22
CA LEU A 31 -20.51 2.66 0.94
C LEU A 31 -19.52 2.01 1.90
N ARG A 32 -18.25 1.83 1.47
CA ARG A 32 -17.23 1.15 2.28
C ARG A 32 -16.58 2.05 3.32
N TYR A 33 -16.37 3.33 3.01
CA TYR A 33 -15.54 4.23 3.83
C TYR A 33 -16.29 5.44 4.38
N GLY A 34 -17.55 5.68 3.99
CA GLY A 34 -18.33 6.84 4.40
C GLY A 34 -17.89 8.18 3.78
N THR A 35 -16.80 8.20 3.01
CA THR A 35 -16.23 9.39 2.37
C THR A 35 -15.66 9.06 1.00
N LEU A 36 -15.60 10.06 0.10
CA LEU A 36 -14.91 9.94 -1.20
C LEU A 36 -13.38 10.13 -1.11
N ARG A 37 -12.89 10.55 0.06
CA ARG A 37 -11.48 10.78 0.35
C ARG A 37 -11.09 10.06 1.66
N PRO A 38 -11.01 8.72 1.63
CA PRO A 38 -10.60 7.97 2.81
C PRO A 38 -9.14 8.27 3.13
N GLU A 39 -8.84 8.56 4.40
CA GLU A 39 -7.47 8.67 4.93
C GLU A 39 -6.96 7.34 5.50
N ARG A 40 -7.79 6.30 5.42
CA ARG A 40 -7.42 4.92 5.75
C ARG A 40 -8.18 3.94 4.88
N ALA A 41 -7.63 2.75 4.73
CA ALA A 41 -8.24 1.69 3.95
C ALA A 41 -7.99 0.33 4.59
N LYS A 42 -9.05 -0.50 4.60
CA LYS A 42 -8.97 -1.90 5.00
C LYS A 42 -8.38 -2.70 3.86
N LEU A 43 -7.23 -3.35 4.11
CA LEU A 43 -6.54 -4.15 3.11
C LEU A 43 -7.40 -5.36 2.70
N HIS A 44 -7.45 -5.67 1.41
CA HIS A 44 -8.24 -6.81 0.94
C HIS A 44 -7.70 -8.10 1.57
N GLY A 45 -8.57 -8.98 2.05
CA GLY A 45 -8.15 -10.26 2.66
C GLY A 45 -7.42 -10.12 4.00
N SER A 46 -7.57 -8.99 4.71
CA SER A 46 -7.09 -8.80 6.07
C SER A 46 -8.09 -7.95 6.85
N ASP A 47 -8.10 -8.13 8.16
CA ASP A 47 -8.90 -7.29 9.05
C ASP A 47 -8.25 -5.95 9.40
N HIS A 48 -6.99 -5.77 8.99
CA HIS A 48 -6.18 -4.61 9.34
C HIS A 48 -6.43 -3.41 8.45
N TRP A 49 -6.29 -2.25 9.08
CA TRP A 49 -6.40 -0.95 8.44
C TRP A 49 -5.01 -0.34 8.28
N ILE A 50 -4.79 0.30 7.13
CA ILE A 50 -3.65 1.19 6.94
C ILE A 50 -4.13 2.62 6.70
N TYR A 51 -3.34 3.59 7.14
CA TYR A 51 -3.56 5.00 6.90
C TYR A 51 -2.80 5.42 5.65
N ILE A 52 -3.40 6.32 4.86
CA ILE A 52 -2.83 6.83 3.61
C ILE A 52 -3.02 8.34 3.49
N ASP A 53 -2.26 8.99 2.62
CA ASP A 53 -2.59 10.35 2.18
C ASP A 53 -3.76 10.27 1.19
N ALA A 54 -4.89 10.86 1.57
CA ALA A 54 -6.09 10.94 0.73
C ALA A 54 -5.90 11.81 -0.53
N ASN A 55 -4.77 12.51 -0.65
CA ASN A 55 -4.40 13.29 -1.84
C ASN A 55 -3.42 12.54 -2.76
N ASP A 56 -2.84 11.42 -2.32
CA ASP A 56 -1.94 10.62 -3.15
C ASP A 56 -2.75 9.78 -4.16
N PRO A 57 -2.68 10.10 -5.47
CA PRO A 57 -3.47 9.39 -6.47
C PRO A 57 -2.98 7.94 -6.68
N CYS A 58 -1.71 7.66 -6.41
CA CYS A 58 -1.14 6.31 -6.52
C CYS A 58 -1.66 5.45 -5.37
N ALA A 59 -1.58 5.94 -4.13
CA ALA A 59 -2.07 5.27 -2.95
C ALA A 59 -3.56 4.96 -3.07
N ARG A 60 -4.37 5.96 -3.43
CA ARG A 60 -5.82 5.77 -3.63
C ARG A 60 -6.12 4.71 -4.68
N LYS A 61 -5.43 4.74 -5.82
CA LYS A 61 -5.65 3.76 -6.86
C LYS A 61 -5.35 2.34 -6.36
N LYS A 62 -4.19 2.13 -5.75
CA LYS A 62 -3.70 0.81 -5.34
C LYS A 62 -4.41 0.25 -4.11
N VAL A 63 -4.64 1.09 -3.11
CA VAL A 63 -5.11 0.66 -1.78
C VAL A 63 -6.64 0.74 -1.66
N ILE A 64 -7.29 1.63 -2.41
CA ILE A 64 -8.76 1.80 -2.36
C ILE A 64 -9.41 1.26 -3.63
N GLU A 65 -9.09 1.83 -4.79
CA GLU A 65 -9.87 1.57 -6.01
C GLU A 65 -9.70 0.16 -6.56
N GLU A 66 -8.49 -0.38 -6.54
CA GLU A 66 -8.21 -1.74 -7.04
C GLU A 66 -8.84 -2.82 -6.14
N PRO A 67 -8.71 -2.76 -4.80
CA PRO A 67 -9.42 -3.64 -3.87
C PRO A 67 -10.95 -3.59 -4.00
N LEU A 68 -11.54 -2.42 -4.21
CA LEU A 68 -12.98 -2.29 -4.49
C LEU A 68 -13.41 -2.98 -5.79
N ARG A 69 -12.47 -3.26 -6.69
CA ARG A 69 -12.68 -4.04 -7.92
C ARG A 69 -12.30 -5.51 -7.76
N GLY A 70 -12.03 -5.96 -6.53
CA GLY A 70 -11.58 -7.32 -6.25
C GLY A 70 -10.15 -7.60 -6.72
N LYS A 71 -9.33 -6.56 -6.92
CA LYS A 71 -7.91 -6.73 -7.25
C LYS A 71 -7.06 -6.62 -6.00
N VAL A 72 -6.09 -7.51 -5.89
CA VAL A 72 -5.09 -7.52 -4.82
C VAL A 72 -3.71 -7.45 -5.46
N SER A 73 -2.77 -6.81 -4.78
CA SER A 73 -1.38 -6.74 -5.23
C SER A 73 -0.75 -8.14 -5.17
N ASP A 74 -0.09 -8.57 -6.24
CA ASP A 74 0.63 -9.85 -6.28
C ASP A 74 1.70 -9.91 -5.19
N ASN A 75 2.37 -8.79 -4.89
CA ASN A 75 3.34 -8.70 -3.80
C ASN A 75 2.70 -8.98 -2.44
N LEU A 76 1.47 -8.49 -2.21
CA LEU A 76 0.76 -8.70 -0.95
C LEU A 76 0.30 -10.16 -0.82
N ILE A 77 -0.17 -10.77 -1.91
CA ILE A 77 -0.51 -12.20 -1.94
C ILE A 77 0.73 -13.02 -1.62
N PHE A 78 1.81 -12.81 -2.37
CA PHE A 78 3.09 -13.51 -2.17
C PHE A 78 3.58 -13.37 -0.73
N TRP A 79 3.59 -12.14 -0.20
CA TRP A 79 4.07 -11.87 1.15
C TRP A 79 3.28 -12.63 2.22
N ARG A 80 1.95 -12.62 2.15
CA ARG A 80 1.09 -13.32 3.10
C ARG A 80 1.23 -14.83 3.01
N ASP A 81 1.20 -15.37 1.79
CA ASP A 81 1.33 -16.81 1.57
C ASP A 81 2.68 -17.30 2.10
N PHE A 82 3.74 -16.52 1.87
CA PHE A 82 5.08 -16.86 2.35
C PHE A 82 5.21 -16.74 3.87
N ALA A 83 4.68 -15.68 4.48
CA ALA A 83 4.67 -15.51 5.94
C ALA A 83 3.87 -16.62 6.64
N ALA A 84 2.71 -16.99 6.09
CA ALA A 84 1.87 -18.07 6.61
C ALA A 84 2.51 -19.45 6.46
N HIS A 85 3.40 -19.65 5.47
CA HIS A 85 4.10 -20.93 5.30
C HIS A 85 5.38 -21.02 6.15
N LEU A 86 6.14 -19.93 6.22
CA LEU A 86 7.44 -19.90 6.88
C LEU A 86 7.33 -19.73 8.40
N HIS A 87 6.25 -19.10 8.88
CA HIS A 87 6.09 -18.69 10.28
C HIS A 87 7.34 -17.97 10.83
N PRO A 88 7.77 -16.87 10.19
CA PRO A 88 9.06 -16.26 10.50
C PRO A 88 9.10 -15.65 11.90
N ASP A 89 10.19 -15.90 12.63
CA ASP A 89 10.52 -15.19 13.88
C ASP A 89 10.94 -13.73 13.63
N VAL A 90 11.45 -13.43 12.43
CA VAL A 90 11.93 -12.11 12.04
C VAL A 90 11.43 -11.75 10.66
N VAL A 91 10.84 -10.55 10.55
CA VAL A 91 10.31 -10.00 9.31
C VAL A 91 11.03 -8.70 8.99
N VAL A 92 11.48 -8.55 7.75
CA VAL A 92 12.17 -7.34 7.28
C VAL A 92 11.46 -6.84 6.02
N ASP A 93 10.80 -5.69 6.11
CA ASP A 93 10.12 -5.03 4.99
C ASP A 93 10.85 -3.72 4.64
N VAL A 94 11.52 -3.72 3.48
CA VAL A 94 12.32 -2.60 2.99
C VAL A 94 11.54 -1.88 1.89
N GLY A 95 11.28 -0.59 2.10
CA GLY A 95 10.40 0.19 1.23
C GLY A 95 8.94 -0.08 1.59
N LEU A 96 8.60 0.12 2.87
CA LEU A 96 7.25 -0.12 3.41
C LEU A 96 6.15 0.54 2.58
N ASN A 97 6.42 1.71 1.96
CA ASN A 97 5.41 2.51 1.30
C ASN A 97 4.31 2.91 2.30
N TYR A 98 3.04 2.57 2.06
CA TYR A 98 1.98 2.75 3.06
C TYR A 98 1.81 1.53 3.98
N GLY A 99 2.73 0.56 3.88
CA GLY A 99 2.83 -0.61 4.74
C GLY A 99 1.88 -1.74 4.35
N GLU A 100 1.48 -1.85 3.08
CA GLU A 100 0.52 -2.86 2.64
C GLU A 100 0.94 -4.30 3.02
N CYS A 101 2.22 -4.66 2.86
CA CYS A 101 2.75 -5.98 3.20
C CYS A 101 2.85 -6.17 4.71
N MET A 102 3.62 -5.31 5.39
CA MET A 102 3.80 -5.37 6.84
C MET A 102 2.48 -5.35 7.60
N PHE A 103 1.60 -4.37 7.41
CA PHE A 103 0.34 -4.25 8.18
C PHE A 103 -0.78 -5.12 7.64
N GLY A 104 -0.64 -5.64 6.42
CA GLY A 104 -1.66 -6.49 5.81
C GLY A 104 -1.62 -7.93 6.24
N THR A 105 -0.70 -8.32 7.11
CA THR A 105 -0.37 -9.73 7.35
C THR A 105 -0.50 -10.06 8.82
N ASP A 106 -1.10 -11.22 9.11
CA ASP A 106 -1.12 -11.79 10.45
C ASP A 106 0.17 -12.57 10.68
N TYR A 107 0.92 -12.20 11.72
CA TYR A 107 2.16 -12.87 12.10
C TYR A 107 2.00 -13.55 13.44
N GLU A 108 2.75 -14.64 13.63
CA GLU A 108 2.87 -15.33 14.91
C GLU A 108 3.29 -14.36 16.03
N THR A 109 2.91 -14.68 17.27
CA THR A 109 3.08 -13.79 18.43
C THR A 109 4.55 -13.57 18.80
N ASN A 110 5.45 -14.47 18.42
CA ASN A 110 6.90 -14.39 18.60
C ASN A 110 7.62 -13.58 17.51
N ALA A 111 6.98 -13.27 16.38
CA ALA A 111 7.66 -12.57 15.28
C ALA A 111 8.08 -11.15 15.68
N VAL A 112 9.26 -10.70 15.28
CA VAL A 112 9.69 -9.29 15.39
C VAL A 112 9.76 -8.69 14.00
N LEU A 113 9.18 -7.51 13.81
CA LEU A 113 9.01 -6.90 12.51
C LEU A 113 9.82 -5.62 12.41
N TYR A 114 10.69 -5.56 11.41
CA TYR A 114 11.50 -4.40 11.07
C TYR A 114 11.04 -3.82 9.75
N GLY A 115 10.60 -2.57 9.77
CA GLY A 115 10.10 -1.86 8.61
C GLY A 115 10.96 -0.64 8.32
N PHE A 116 11.30 -0.44 7.04
CA PHE A 116 12.14 0.66 6.60
C PHE A 116 11.44 1.46 5.52
N GLU A 117 11.33 2.78 5.71
CA GLU A 117 10.80 3.70 4.71
C GLU A 117 11.62 4.98 4.70
N ALA A 118 12.08 5.41 3.54
CA ALA A 118 12.92 6.59 3.44
C ALA A 118 12.11 7.89 3.30
N ASN A 119 10.91 7.84 2.73
CA ASN A 119 10.08 9.01 2.48
C ASN A 119 9.44 9.54 3.78
N PRO A 120 9.90 10.70 4.31
CA PRO A 120 9.42 11.21 5.59
C PRO A 120 7.92 11.55 5.57
N ARG A 121 7.34 11.80 4.37
CA ARG A 121 5.91 12.10 4.23
C ARG A 121 5.02 10.91 4.58
N LEU A 122 5.53 9.68 4.51
CA LEU A 122 4.76 8.48 4.81
C LEU A 122 4.76 8.13 6.30
N ILE A 123 5.76 8.59 7.06
CA ILE A 123 5.96 8.25 8.47
C ILE A 123 4.72 8.54 9.34
N PRO A 124 4.03 9.70 9.22
CA PRO A 124 2.83 9.94 10.01
C PRO A 124 1.70 8.94 9.73
N HIS A 125 1.63 8.38 8.52
CA HIS A 125 0.63 7.38 8.14
C HIS A 125 1.03 5.97 8.61
N LEU A 126 2.32 5.65 8.50
CA LEU A 126 2.89 4.40 8.99
C LEU A 126 2.74 4.27 10.50
N GLU A 127 3.03 5.32 11.27
CA GLU A 127 2.87 5.31 12.73
C GLU A 127 1.41 5.16 13.17
N LYS A 128 0.46 5.78 12.47
CA LYS A 128 -0.97 5.56 12.73
C LYS A 128 -1.39 4.13 12.43
N SER A 129 -0.88 3.56 11.34
CA SER A 129 -1.16 2.17 10.95
C SER A 129 -0.58 1.19 11.97
N ARG A 130 0.64 1.45 12.44
CA ARG A 130 1.29 0.68 13.50
C ARG A 130 0.49 0.74 14.79
N ALA A 131 0.10 1.92 15.24
CA ALA A 131 -0.64 2.11 16.49
C ALA A 131 -1.99 1.37 16.52
N ASP A 132 -2.65 1.23 15.37
CA ASP A 132 -3.92 0.50 15.25
C ASP A 132 -3.75 -1.02 15.05
N HIS A 133 -2.52 -1.51 14.83
CA HIS A 133 -2.26 -2.91 14.51
C HIS A 133 -2.10 -3.77 15.78
N PRO A 134 -2.67 -4.99 15.86
CA PRO A 134 -2.54 -5.86 17.05
C PRO A 134 -1.09 -6.22 17.42
N ALA A 135 -0.18 -6.19 16.45
CA ALA A 135 1.24 -6.47 16.62
C ALA A 135 2.12 -5.21 16.83
N ALA A 136 1.52 -4.05 17.14
CA ALA A 136 2.20 -2.75 17.22
C ALA A 136 3.52 -2.77 18.02
N GLU A 137 3.53 -3.42 19.18
CA GLU A 137 4.68 -3.48 20.10
C GLU A 137 5.87 -4.27 19.54
N ARG A 138 5.64 -5.12 18.53
CA ARG A 138 6.66 -5.93 17.86
C ARG A 138 7.11 -5.32 16.53
N MET A 139 6.52 -4.19 16.13
CA MET A 139 6.80 -3.48 14.89
C MET A 139 7.73 -2.29 15.16
N ILE A 140 8.91 -2.32 14.53
CA ILE A 140 9.92 -1.28 14.63
C ILE A 140 10.04 -0.65 13.25
N ILE A 141 9.61 0.61 13.14
CA ILE A 141 9.66 1.37 11.89
C ILE A 141 10.82 2.36 11.98
N THR A 142 11.74 2.29 11.02
CA THR A 142 12.88 3.19 10.92
C THR A 142 12.76 4.03 9.66
N ASN A 143 12.81 5.36 9.82
CA ASN A 143 12.81 6.27 8.68
C ASN A 143 14.24 6.38 8.11
N CYS A 144 14.61 5.52 7.17
CA CYS A 144 15.93 5.56 6.53
C CYS A 144 15.94 4.89 5.15
N LEU A 145 17.04 5.12 4.42
CA LEU A 145 17.42 4.29 3.28
C LEU A 145 18.17 3.05 3.77
N VAL A 146 17.98 1.94 3.06
CA VAL A 146 18.69 0.68 3.32
C VAL A 146 19.74 0.48 2.23
N SER A 147 20.97 0.19 2.66
CA SER A 147 22.16 0.04 1.81
C SER A 147 23.08 -1.03 2.41
N ASP A 148 23.93 -1.62 1.59
CA ASP A 148 25.01 -2.53 2.01
C ASP A 148 26.22 -1.79 2.62
N ALA A 149 26.31 -0.48 2.39
CA ALA A 149 27.34 0.39 2.94
C ALA A 149 26.73 1.57 3.74
N PRO A 150 27.39 2.03 4.82
CA PRO A 150 27.03 3.28 5.49
C PRO A 150 27.10 4.47 4.52
N ALA A 151 26.12 5.36 4.60
CA ALA A 151 26.07 6.57 3.81
C ALA A 151 25.50 7.73 4.64
N GLU A 152 25.77 8.96 4.21
CA GLU A 152 25.14 10.15 4.77
C GLU A 152 23.67 10.23 4.36
N ASP A 153 22.88 10.96 5.15
CA ASP A 153 21.49 11.26 4.83
C ASP A 153 21.41 12.02 3.49
N ILE A 154 20.46 11.63 2.64
CA ILE A 154 20.18 12.33 1.38
C ILE A 154 18.84 13.10 1.46
N PRO A 155 18.70 14.23 0.76
CA PRO A 155 17.44 14.96 0.68
C PRO A 155 16.33 14.14 0.01
N PHE A 156 15.09 14.33 0.46
CA PHE A 156 13.87 13.68 -0.05
C PHE A 156 12.90 14.66 -0.72
#